data_AF-A0A3A8JJ16-F1
#
_entry.id   AF-A0A3A8JJ16-F1
#
_cell.length_a   1.000
_cell.length_b   1.000
_cell.length_c   1.000
_cell.angle_alpha   90.00
_cell.angle_beta   90.00
_cell.angle_gamma   90.00
#
_symmetry.space_group_name_H-M   'P 1'
#
loop_
_entity.id
_entity.type
_entity.pdbx_description
1 polymer ?
#
loop_
_entity_poly.entity_id
_entity_poly.type
_entity_poly.pdbx_seq_one_letter_code
_entity_poly.pdbx_strand_id
1 'polypeptide(L)'
;MNRPASRKHGRETWGWGVAATAGEIQGGSWAEQASFYMSPASVALLMLNLMDGLFTLLFLQLGVAEELNPVMRVAYEQSPLLFMFSKLLIVNAGLCLLCLHRRLKASRFAIRAGAIVYAIIVVYHLAFLAHLVSHWPFGA
;
A
#
# COMPACT_ATOMS: atom_id res chain seq x y z
N MET A 1 44.07 -54.41 42.23
CA MET A 1 43.02 -53.43 41.90
C MET A 1 43.70 -52.17 41.38
N ASN A 2 43.36 -51.74 40.16
CA ASN A 2 44.04 -50.75 39.32
C ASN A 2 44.17 -49.32 39.90
N ARG A 3 45.29 -48.66 39.56
CA ARG A 3 45.52 -47.19 39.61
C ARG A 3 44.79 -46.47 38.43
N PRO A 4 45.09 -45.19 38.12
CA PRO A 4 44.57 -43.91 38.64
C PRO A 4 43.92 -43.06 37.50
N ALA A 5 43.54 -41.77 37.73
CA ALA A 5 43.79 -40.62 36.82
C ALA A 5 42.85 -39.40 37.01
N SER A 6 43.47 -38.29 37.44
CA SER A 6 43.55 -36.94 36.83
C SER A 6 42.49 -36.39 35.83
N ARG A 7 42.30 -35.05 35.97
CA ARG A 7 41.79 -34.01 35.05
C ARG A 7 40.28 -33.72 35.05
N LYS A 8 39.95 -32.44 35.33
CA LYS A 8 39.22 -31.56 34.39
C LYS A 8 39.67 -30.10 34.60
N HIS A 9 40.27 -29.52 33.56
CA HIS A 9 40.54 -28.09 33.41
C HIS A 9 39.24 -27.44 32.91
N GLY A 10 38.59 -26.64 33.75
CA GLY A 10 37.37 -25.92 33.39
C GLY A 10 37.69 -24.70 32.55
N ARG A 11 37.47 -24.80 31.23
CA ARG A 11 37.50 -23.66 30.32
C ARG A 11 36.26 -22.79 30.55
N GLU A 12 36.48 -21.59 31.05
CA GLU A 12 35.48 -20.51 30.99
C GLU A 12 35.53 -19.88 29.59
N THR A 13 34.47 -20.08 28.80
CA THR A 13 34.23 -19.30 27.59
C THR A 13 33.01 -18.44 27.82
N TRP A 14 33.26 -17.19 28.22
CA TRP A 14 32.25 -16.16 28.37
C TRP A 14 31.82 -15.60 27.00
N GLY A 15 30.53 -15.72 26.73
CA GLY A 15 29.70 -14.60 26.25
C GLY A 15 29.98 -13.99 24.88
N TRP A 16 29.66 -14.71 23.80
CA TRP A 16 29.40 -14.10 22.49
C TRP A 16 28.15 -14.73 21.86
N GLY A 17 26.99 -14.47 22.45
CA GLY A 17 25.74 -15.11 22.00
C GLY A 17 24.46 -14.28 22.15
N VAL A 18 24.55 -12.94 22.29
CA VAL A 18 23.34 -12.12 22.54
C VAL A 18 23.23 -10.86 21.65
N ALA A 19 24.22 -10.55 20.80
CA ALA A 19 24.18 -9.32 20.00
C ALA A 19 23.60 -9.47 18.58
N ALA A 20 23.28 -10.69 18.12
CA ALA A 20 22.89 -10.93 16.72
C ALA A 20 21.38 -10.93 16.45
N THR A 21 20.51 -10.85 17.46
CA THR A 21 19.06 -11.07 17.26
C THR A 21 18.23 -9.80 17.07
N ALA A 22 18.78 -8.60 17.31
CA ALA A 22 18.01 -7.36 17.20
C ALA A 22 17.87 -6.83 15.77
N GLY A 23 18.80 -7.17 14.85
CA GLY A 23 18.80 -6.67 13.47
C GLY A 23 17.97 -7.51 12.48
N GLU A 24 17.82 -8.81 12.71
CA GLU A 24 17.19 -9.73 11.75
C GLU A 24 15.67 -9.86 11.91
N ILE A 25 15.12 -9.53 13.09
CA ILE A 25 13.67 -9.70 13.38
C ILE A 25 12.80 -8.66 12.65
N GLN A 26 13.34 -7.49 12.30
CA GLN A 26 12.56 -6.45 11.64
C GLN A 26 12.51 -6.62 10.11
N GLY A 27 13.61 -7.06 9.47
CA GLY A 27 13.68 -7.26 8.01
C GLY A 27 12.77 -8.38 7.47
N GLY A 28 12.57 -9.45 8.23
CA GLY A 28 11.68 -10.56 7.85
C GLY A 28 10.19 -10.20 7.92
N SER A 29 9.80 -9.40 8.92
CA SER A 29 8.42 -8.95 9.13
C SER A 29 7.89 -8.13 7.95
N TRP A 30 8.68 -7.18 7.44
CA TRP A 30 8.28 -6.36 6.27
C TRP A 30 8.25 -7.17 4.97
N ALA A 31 9.16 -8.14 4.79
CA ALA A 31 9.16 -9.00 3.61
C ALA A 31 7.97 -9.98 3.60
N GLU A 32 7.60 -10.56 4.75
CA GLU A 32 6.40 -11.37 4.89
C GLU A 32 5.12 -10.53 4.75
N GLN A 33 5.05 -9.34 5.37
CA GLN A 33 3.94 -8.40 5.22
C GLN A 33 3.83 -7.82 3.80
N ALA A 34 4.95 -7.68 3.06
CA ALA A 34 4.93 -7.34 1.64
C ALA A 34 4.38 -8.52 0.81
N SER A 35 4.69 -9.76 1.19
CA SER A 35 4.09 -10.97 0.59
C SER A 35 2.56 -11.01 0.78
N PHE A 36 2.05 -10.43 1.87
CA PHE A 36 0.61 -10.34 2.13
C PHE A 36 -0.16 -9.49 1.08
N TYR A 37 0.48 -8.51 0.44
CA TYR A 37 -0.13 -7.66 -0.60
C TYR A 37 -0.11 -8.28 -2.01
N MET A 38 0.56 -9.43 -2.22
CA MET A 38 0.82 -9.99 -3.56
C MET A 38 -0.38 -10.68 -4.24
N SER A 39 -1.61 -10.47 -3.78
CA SER A 39 -2.76 -10.92 -4.58
C SER A 39 -2.92 -10.01 -5.80
N PRO A 40 -3.10 -10.53 -7.04
CA PRO A 40 -3.24 -9.69 -8.22
C PRO A 40 -4.35 -8.64 -8.10
N ALA A 41 -5.45 -8.97 -7.40
CA ALA A 41 -6.55 -8.05 -7.16
C ALA A 41 -6.16 -6.90 -6.21
N SER A 42 -5.31 -7.17 -5.21
CA SER A 42 -4.83 -6.15 -4.27
C SER A 42 -3.85 -5.20 -4.97
N VAL A 43 -2.92 -5.75 -5.76
CA VAL A 43 -2.00 -4.94 -6.58
C VAL A 43 -2.77 -4.09 -7.59
N ALA A 44 -3.76 -4.68 -8.28
CA ALA A 44 -4.63 -3.94 -9.18
C ALA A 44 -5.39 -2.82 -8.45
N LEU A 45 -5.98 -3.10 -7.28
CA LEU A 45 -6.68 -2.10 -6.49
C LEU A 45 -5.78 -0.91 -6.12
N LEU A 46 -4.53 -1.18 -5.71
CA LEU A 46 -3.56 -0.13 -5.39
C LEU A 46 -3.18 0.71 -6.63
N MET A 47 -2.90 0.05 -7.75
CA MET A 47 -2.55 0.76 -8.99
C MET A 47 -3.72 1.59 -9.51
N LEU A 48 -4.93 1.04 -9.48
CA LEU A 48 -6.13 1.76 -9.92
C LEU A 48 -6.47 2.92 -8.98
N ASN A 49 -6.27 2.77 -7.66
CA ASN A 49 -6.45 3.87 -6.72
C ASN A 49 -5.42 4.99 -6.94
N LEU A 50 -4.17 4.64 -7.26
CA LEU A 50 -3.15 5.62 -7.63
C LEU A 50 -3.55 6.38 -8.91
N MET A 51 -3.99 5.66 -9.95
CA MET A 51 -4.45 6.28 -11.20
C MET A 51 -5.67 7.18 -10.98
N ASP A 52 -6.64 6.73 -10.19
CA ASP A 52 -7.81 7.51 -9.80
C ASP A 52 -7.42 8.83 -9.11
N GLY A 53 -6.51 8.78 -8.15
CA GLY A 53 -5.97 9.98 -7.50
C GLY A 53 -5.25 10.92 -8.47
N LEU A 54 -4.42 10.40 -9.38
CA LEU A 54 -3.70 11.19 -10.38
C LEU A 54 -4.64 11.87 -11.37
N PHE A 55 -5.64 11.15 -11.89
CA PHE A 55 -6.62 11.73 -12.81
C PHE A 55 -7.50 12.77 -12.13
N THR A 56 -7.99 12.47 -10.93
CA THR A 56 -8.74 13.46 -10.14
C THR A 56 -7.92 14.72 -9.94
N LEU A 57 -6.66 14.58 -9.52
CA LEU A 57 -5.76 15.71 -9.31
C LEU A 57 -5.50 16.49 -10.59
N LEU A 58 -5.27 15.79 -11.72
CA LEU A 58 -5.07 16.41 -13.03
C LEU A 58 -6.30 17.25 -13.42
N PHE A 59 -7.52 16.70 -13.28
CA PHE A 59 -8.73 17.42 -13.65
C PHE A 59 -9.02 18.61 -12.75
N LEU A 60 -8.72 18.51 -11.45
CA LEU A 60 -8.79 19.64 -10.53
C LEU A 60 -7.77 20.73 -10.90
N GLN A 61 -6.53 20.35 -11.22
CA GLN A 61 -5.48 21.30 -11.62
C GLN A 61 -5.76 21.99 -12.96
N LEU A 62 -6.42 21.30 -13.89
CA LEU A 62 -6.89 21.88 -15.14
C LEU A 62 -8.14 22.75 -14.97
N GLY A 63 -8.81 22.72 -13.81
CA GLY A 63 -10.06 23.44 -13.55
C GLY A 63 -11.25 22.92 -14.35
N VAL A 64 -11.19 21.68 -14.84
CA VAL A 64 -12.21 21.06 -15.71
C VAL A 64 -13.17 20.16 -14.94
N ALA A 65 -12.89 19.91 -13.67
CA ALA A 65 -13.74 19.15 -12.75
C ALA A 65 -13.66 19.75 -11.34
N GLU A 66 -14.65 19.44 -10.51
CA GLU A 66 -14.69 19.79 -9.09
C GLU A 66 -14.70 18.52 -8.22
N GLU A 67 -14.06 18.60 -7.06
CA GLU A 67 -14.04 17.50 -6.10
C GLU A 67 -15.38 17.44 -5.36
N LEU A 68 -16.16 16.40 -5.66
CA LEU A 68 -17.49 16.21 -5.06
C LEU A 68 -17.42 15.74 -3.59
N ASN A 69 -16.31 15.14 -3.18
CA ASN A 69 -16.13 14.71 -1.79
C ASN A 69 -15.69 15.90 -0.92
N PRO A 70 -16.53 16.40 -0.01
CA PRO A 70 -16.22 17.59 0.78
C PRO A 70 -14.98 17.41 1.66
N VAL A 71 -14.71 16.19 2.15
CA VAL A 71 -13.51 15.89 2.95
C VAL A 71 -12.25 16.00 2.09
N MET A 72 -12.29 15.44 0.88
CA MET A 72 -11.14 15.48 -0.02
C MET A 72 -10.93 16.87 -0.62
N ARG A 73 -12.01 17.63 -0.82
CA ARG A 73 -11.93 19.03 -1.24
C ARG A 73 -11.16 19.87 -0.22
N VAL A 74 -11.47 19.74 1.07
CA VAL A 74 -10.71 20.43 2.14
C VAL A 74 -9.24 20.00 2.15
N ALA A 75 -8.94 18.71 1.95
CA ALA A 75 -7.57 18.23 1.86
C ALA A 75 -6.82 18.82 0.64
N TYR A 76 -7.50 18.94 -0.50
CA TYR A 76 -6.95 19.54 -1.72
C TYR A 76 -6.69 21.04 -1.58
N GLU A 77 -7.63 21.78 -0.96
CA GLU A 77 -7.51 23.22 -0.68
C GLU A 77 -6.28 23.55 0.18
N GLN A 78 -5.89 22.64 1.10
CA GLN A 78 -4.65 22.80 1.86
C GLN A 78 -3.41 22.49 1.02
N SER A 79 -3.42 21.36 0.30
CA SER A 79 -2.35 20.99 -0.61
C SER A 79 -2.77 19.85 -1.55
N PRO A 80 -2.43 19.93 -2.85
CA PRO A 80 -2.49 18.80 -3.77
C PRO A 80 -1.84 17.51 -3.25
N LEU A 81 -0.74 17.64 -2.51
CA LEU A 81 -0.03 16.49 -1.93
C LEU A 81 -0.79 15.89 -0.76
N LEU A 82 -1.46 16.70 0.06
CA LEU A 82 -2.28 16.23 1.17
C LEU A 82 -3.52 15.48 0.66
N PHE A 83 -4.14 15.96 -0.41
CA PHE A 83 -5.20 15.21 -1.10
C PHE A 83 -4.72 13.82 -1.50
N MET A 84 -3.59 13.75 -2.22
CA MET A 84 -3.06 12.48 -2.73
C MET A 84 -2.66 11.53 -1.60
N PHE A 85 -1.92 12.06 -0.61
CA PHE A 85 -1.48 11.29 0.55
C PHE A 85 -2.66 10.74 1.35
N SER A 86 -3.69 11.55 1.61
CA SER A 86 -4.88 11.13 2.35
C SER A 86 -5.63 10.04 1.62
N LYS A 87 -5.79 10.17 0.29
CA LYS A 87 -6.47 9.17 -0.55
C LYS A 87 -5.77 7.82 -0.47
N LEU A 88 -4.45 7.83 -0.71
CA LEU A 88 -3.62 6.64 -0.66
C LEU A 88 -3.61 6.04 0.74
N LEU A 89 -3.51 6.86 1.79
CA LEU A 89 -3.48 6.39 3.17
C LEU A 89 -4.76 5.66 3.56
N ILE A 90 -5.93 6.24 3.25
CA ILE A 90 -7.23 5.64 3.56
C ILE A 90 -7.39 4.28 2.86
N VAL A 91 -7.05 4.22 1.57
CA VAL A 91 -7.21 2.99 0.79
C VAL A 91 -6.20 1.92 1.20
N ASN A 92 -4.93 2.30 1.44
CA ASN A 92 -3.93 1.37 1.95
C ASN A 92 -4.30 0.85 3.34
N ALA A 93 -4.80 1.70 4.24
CA ALA A 93 -5.24 1.29 5.57
C ALA A 93 -6.43 0.31 5.48
N GLY A 94 -7.42 0.61 4.62
CA GLY A 94 -8.54 -0.30 4.35
C GLY A 94 -8.08 -1.63 3.78
N LEU A 95 -7.20 -1.61 2.77
CA LEU A 95 -6.65 -2.84 2.18
C LEU A 95 -5.86 -3.66 3.20
N CYS A 96 -5.04 -3.02 4.04
CA CYS A 96 -4.32 -3.66 5.14
C CYS A 96 -5.28 -4.39 6.08
N LEU A 97 -6.37 -3.74 6.49
CA LEU A 97 -7.39 -4.32 7.35
C LEU A 97 -8.09 -5.53 6.70
N LEU A 98 -8.41 -5.44 5.40
CA LEU A 98 -9.01 -6.54 4.64
C LEU A 98 -8.03 -7.71 4.49
N CYS A 99 -6.74 -7.43 4.29
CA CYS A 99 -5.68 -8.43 4.25
C CYS A 99 -5.49 -9.13 5.60
N LEU A 100 -5.58 -8.40 6.70
CA LEU A 100 -5.53 -8.96 8.06
C LEU A 100 -6.69 -9.94 8.30
N HIS A 101 -7.88 -9.63 7.76
CA HIS A 101 -9.08 -10.47 7.86
C HIS A 101 -9.31 -11.38 6.65
N ARG A 102 -8.27 -11.74 5.89
CA ARG A 102 -8.37 -12.50 4.62
C ARG A 102 -8.97 -13.92 4.75
N ARG A 103 -9.09 -14.46 5.97
CA ARG A 103 -9.78 -15.72 6.23
C ARG A 103 -11.30 -15.61 5.97
N LEU A 104 -11.86 -14.40 6.06
CA LEU A 104 -13.26 -14.14 5.76
C LEU A 104 -13.49 -14.09 4.24
N LYS A 105 -14.54 -14.79 3.76
CA LYS A 105 -14.97 -14.72 2.36
C LYS A 105 -15.34 -13.28 1.96
N ALA A 106 -15.94 -12.53 2.89
CA ALA A 106 -16.31 -11.14 2.70
C ALA A 106 -15.12 -10.24 2.34
N SER A 107 -13.97 -10.38 3.02
CA SER A 107 -12.78 -9.56 2.74
C SER A 107 -12.24 -9.81 1.32
N ARG A 108 -12.21 -11.06 0.87
CA ARG A 108 -11.77 -11.40 -0.50
C ARG A 108 -12.72 -10.85 -1.56
N PHE A 109 -14.02 -10.90 -1.27
CA PHE A 109 -15.03 -10.29 -2.14
C PHE A 109 -14.88 -8.78 -2.19
N ALA A 110 -14.70 -8.11 -1.04
CA ALA A 110 -14.52 -6.68 -0.95
C ALA A 110 -13.26 -6.18 -1.69
N ILE A 111 -12.13 -6.91 -1.64
CA ILE A 111 -10.93 -6.57 -2.44
C ILE A 111 -11.25 -6.63 -3.94
N ARG A 112 -11.91 -7.71 -4.40
CA ARG A 112 -12.26 -7.87 -5.83
C ARG A 112 -13.27 -6.82 -6.29
N ALA A 113 -14.32 -6.60 -5.49
CA ALA A 113 -15.33 -5.59 -5.75
C ALA A 113 -14.70 -4.18 -5.80
N GLY A 114 -13.82 -3.86 -4.85
CA GLY A 114 -13.06 -2.62 -4.84
C GLY A 114 -12.23 -2.44 -6.11
N ALA A 115 -11.49 -3.47 -6.53
CA ALA A 115 -10.72 -3.42 -7.78
C ALA A 115 -11.62 -3.17 -9.01
N ILE A 116 -12.80 -3.81 -9.07
CA ILE A 116 -13.76 -3.59 -10.17
C ILE A 116 -14.29 -2.16 -10.16
N VAL A 117 -14.69 -1.64 -9.00
CA VAL A 117 -15.19 -0.26 -8.87
C VAL A 117 -14.12 0.74 -9.30
N TYR A 118 -12.89 0.59 -8.81
CA TYR A 118 -11.79 1.45 -9.21
C TYR A 118 -11.45 1.33 -10.70
N ALA A 119 -11.57 0.14 -11.30
CA ALA A 119 -11.39 -0.03 -12.74
C ALA A 119 -12.44 0.76 -13.54
N ILE A 120 -13.71 0.72 -13.12
CA ILE A 120 -14.79 1.48 -13.74
C ILE A 120 -14.51 2.99 -13.65
N ILE A 121 -14.08 3.48 -12.47
CA ILE A 121 -13.74 4.89 -12.26
C ILE A 121 -12.57 5.31 -13.16
N VAL A 122 -11.51 4.50 -13.24
CA VAL A 122 -10.36 4.78 -14.10
C VAL A 122 -10.77 4.82 -15.57
N VAL A 123 -11.60 3.88 -16.03
CA VAL A 123 -12.15 3.90 -17.40
C VAL A 123 -12.95 5.17 -17.65
N TYR A 124 -13.77 5.61 -16.69
CA TYR A 124 -14.50 6.87 -16.78
C TYR A 124 -13.55 8.07 -16.91
N HIS A 125 -12.49 8.13 -16.10
CA HIS A 125 -11.47 9.18 -16.22
C HIS A 125 -10.74 9.17 -17.56
N LEU A 126 -10.39 7.99 -18.08
CA LEU A 126 -9.79 7.84 -19.40
C LEU A 126 -10.73 8.32 -20.52
N ALA A 127 -12.01 7.96 -20.44
CA ALA A 127 -13.02 8.43 -21.39
C ALA A 127 -13.19 9.95 -21.32
N PHE A 128 -13.24 10.52 -20.11
CA PHE A 128 -13.31 11.97 -19.90
C PHE A 128 -12.06 12.68 -20.43
N LEU A 129 -10.86 12.16 -20.16
CA LEU A 129 -9.60 12.69 -20.68
C LEU A 129 -9.55 12.62 -22.21
N ALA A 130 -9.97 11.50 -22.82
CA ALA A 130 -10.03 11.36 -24.27
C ALA A 130 -11.04 12.35 -24.90
N HIS A 131 -12.19 12.55 -24.25
CA HIS A 131 -13.16 13.56 -24.66
C HIS A 131 -12.58 14.97 -24.56
N LEU A 132 -11.89 15.27 -23.46
CA LEU A 132 -11.23 16.55 -23.23
C LEU A 132 -10.18 16.81 -24.32
N VAL A 133 -9.28 15.86 -24.59
CA VAL A 133 -8.22 16.01 -25.60
C VAL A 133 -8.78 16.15 -27.02
N SER A 134 -9.87 15.44 -27.34
CA SER A 134 -10.48 15.51 -28.68
C SER A 134 -11.26 16.80 -28.94
N HIS A 135 -11.79 17.44 -27.89
CA HIS A 135 -12.59 18.66 -27.99
C HIS A 135 -11.85 19.89 -27.45
N TRP A 136 -10.61 19.73 -26.98
CA TRP A 136 -9.77 20.84 -26.58
C TRP A 136 -9.50 21.67 -27.84
N PRO A 137 -9.85 22.96 -27.87
CA PRO A 137 -9.42 23.81 -28.96
C PRO A 137 -7.90 23.83 -28.90
N PHE A 138 -7.22 23.25 -29.90
CA PHE A 138 -5.82 23.59 -30.15
C PHE A 138 -5.79 25.12 -30.19
N GLY A 139 -5.16 25.74 -29.19
CA GLY A 139 -5.15 27.18 -29.05
C GLY A 139 -4.71 27.81 -30.37
N ALA A 140 -5.60 28.63 -30.93
CA ALA A 140 -5.23 29.69 -31.84
C ALA A 140 -4.47 30.77 -31.06
#